data_AF-A0A7S2T8U4-F1
#
_entry.id   AF-A0A7S2T8U4-F1
#
_cell.length_a   1.000
_cell.length_b   1.000
_cell.length_c   1.000
_cell.angle_alpha   90.00
_cell.angle_beta   90.00
_cell.angle_gamma   90.00
#
_symmetry.space_group_name_H-M   'P 1'
#
loop_
_entity.id
_entity.type
_entity.pdbx_description
1 polymer ?
#
loop_
_entity_poly.entity_id
_entity_poly.type
_entity_poly.pdbx_seq_one_letter_code
_entity_poly.pdbx_strand_id
1 'polypeptide(L)'
;QPRPRRAPGASSCSARGGTMGFVVRVPAAQVCGRPPRCPSPLARPLRSSRCTLRRALASAREKYGEDVFEPASGEPDVVVIGAGIGGLCCAALAASYGMSVTVLESHDVPGGAAHAWVNKDGYHFESGPSLYSGMTGKNSTNPLGQVFAALDIDLPCHKYKNWMCHLPEGSFLTEVGAKQFMDVLREFRGEAAVSEWRALQQFMEPLAKASVALPPASFRSDPGVVLTAGKYLPNALGSLSPAALGLTGSFRDLVKGVVKDEFIVNWLDLLCFLLSGQDAGGTIAAEVAFMFNEWYQPNCELDFPVGGSQAMADALVGQGLRKYGGKLKLGAHVEEILVEGGEARGVRVRYRGGKTQ
;
A
#
# COMPACT_ATOMS: atom_id res chain seq x y z
N GLN A 1 -27.98 -55.45 3.84
CA GLN A 1 -26.90 -54.81 3.07
C GLN A 1 -27.51 -53.94 1.98
N PRO A 2 -27.44 -52.60 2.05
CA PRO A 2 -27.88 -51.74 0.97
C PRO A 2 -26.70 -51.26 0.09
N ARG A 3 -27.04 -51.04 -1.19
CA ARG A 3 -26.24 -50.81 -2.40
C ARG A 3 -25.27 -49.60 -2.35
N PRO A 4 -24.22 -49.58 -3.18
CA PRO A 4 -23.28 -48.46 -3.28
C PRO A 4 -23.90 -47.27 -4.05
N ARG A 5 -23.63 -46.05 -3.59
CA ARG A 5 -24.03 -44.80 -4.26
C ARG A 5 -23.12 -44.52 -5.46
N ARG A 6 -23.75 -44.20 -6.60
CA ARG A 6 -23.12 -43.71 -7.84
C ARG A 6 -22.44 -42.36 -7.61
N ALA A 7 -21.26 -42.18 -8.19
CA ALA A 7 -20.62 -40.88 -8.40
C ALA A 7 -21.38 -40.11 -9.51
N PRO A 8 -21.56 -38.77 -9.41
CA PRO A 8 -22.03 -37.96 -10.52
C PRO A 8 -20.87 -37.65 -11.47
N GLY A 9 -21.16 -37.71 -12.76
CA GLY A 9 -20.19 -37.69 -13.85
C GLY A 9 -19.65 -36.29 -14.16
N ALA A 10 -18.49 -36.30 -14.81
CA ALA A 10 -17.88 -35.16 -15.45
C ALA A 10 -18.74 -34.72 -16.66
N SER A 11 -19.09 -33.44 -16.70
CA SER A 11 -19.61 -32.79 -17.91
C SER A 11 -18.53 -31.88 -18.47
N SER A 12 -18.02 -32.24 -19.65
CA SER A 12 -17.26 -31.36 -20.52
C SER A 12 -18.17 -30.21 -20.99
N CYS A 13 -17.66 -28.98 -20.95
CA CYS A 13 -18.31 -27.83 -21.59
C CYS A 13 -17.29 -27.07 -22.42
N SER A 14 -17.62 -26.90 -23.70
CA SER A 14 -16.81 -26.23 -24.71
C SER A 14 -16.82 -24.72 -24.48
N ALA A 15 -15.65 -24.10 -24.64
CA ALA A 15 -15.48 -22.67 -24.56
C ALA A 15 -15.98 -21.99 -25.84
N ARG A 16 -16.96 -21.09 -25.72
CA ARG A 16 -17.16 -19.96 -26.63
C ARG A 16 -17.19 -18.68 -25.81
N GLY A 17 -16.49 -17.68 -26.33
CA GLY A 17 -16.15 -16.43 -25.66
C GLY A 17 -17.35 -15.59 -25.21
N GLY A 18 -17.16 -14.93 -24.08
CA GLY A 18 -18.05 -13.95 -23.48
C GLY A 18 -17.47 -13.56 -22.12
N THR A 19 -17.16 -12.28 -21.96
CA THR A 19 -16.70 -11.62 -20.73
C THR A 19 -17.53 -12.05 -19.51
N MET A 20 -16.88 -12.59 -18.47
CA MET A 20 -17.51 -12.83 -17.16
C MET A 20 -16.62 -12.31 -16.03
N GLY A 21 -17.19 -11.40 -15.23
CA GLY A 21 -16.70 -11.08 -13.90
C GLY A 21 -16.89 -12.30 -12.98
N PHE A 22 -15.89 -12.54 -12.13
CA PHE A 22 -15.94 -13.61 -11.14
C PHE A 22 -16.76 -13.17 -9.92
N VAL A 23 -17.88 -13.85 -9.66
CA VAL A 23 -18.55 -13.86 -8.36
C VAL A 23 -18.06 -15.11 -7.62
N VAL A 24 -17.19 -14.94 -6.63
CA VAL A 24 -16.80 -16.03 -5.73
C VAL A 24 -17.86 -16.15 -4.62
N ARG A 25 -18.54 -17.29 -4.57
CA ARG A 25 -19.53 -17.64 -3.55
C ARG A 25 -18.81 -18.41 -2.44
N VAL A 26 -18.58 -17.80 -1.29
CA VAL A 26 -18.00 -18.47 -0.12
C VAL A 26 -19.11 -19.32 0.55
N PRO A 27 -18.91 -20.64 0.79
CA PRO A 27 -19.87 -21.45 1.52
C PRO A 27 -19.84 -21.07 3.01
N ALA A 28 -21.02 -20.82 3.58
CA ALA A 28 -21.19 -20.54 5.00
C ALA A 28 -20.81 -21.76 5.84
N ALA A 29 -19.81 -21.62 6.72
CA ALA A 29 -19.52 -22.60 7.75
C ALA A 29 -20.65 -22.59 8.80
N GLN A 30 -21.23 -23.76 9.08
CA GLN A 30 -22.14 -23.98 10.19
C GLN A 30 -21.38 -23.85 11.51
N VAL A 31 -21.50 -22.70 12.18
CA VAL A 31 -21.09 -22.54 13.58
C VAL A 31 -22.26 -22.95 14.47
N CYS A 32 -22.20 -24.16 15.02
CA CYS A 32 -23.09 -24.58 16.10
C CYS A 32 -22.56 -24.05 17.44
N GLY A 33 -23.31 -23.15 18.07
CA GLY A 33 -23.08 -22.69 19.44
C GLY A 33 -23.54 -21.24 19.63
N ARG A 34 -24.57 -21.01 20.45
CA ARG A 34 -25.02 -19.65 20.80
C ARG A 34 -23.96 -18.99 21.70
N PRO A 35 -23.41 -17.80 21.35
CA PRO A 35 -22.64 -17.02 22.30
C PRO A 35 -23.58 -16.36 23.34
N PRO A 36 -23.10 -16.09 24.57
CA PRO A 36 -23.92 -15.41 25.58
C PRO A 36 -24.25 -13.99 25.14
N ARG A 37 -25.49 -13.55 25.42
CA ARG A 37 -25.98 -12.21 25.09
C ARG A 37 -25.26 -11.16 25.96
N CYS A 38 -24.42 -10.32 25.35
CA CYS A 38 -24.05 -9.04 25.95
C CYS A 38 -25.28 -8.11 26.00
N PRO A 39 -25.50 -7.34 27.09
CA PRO A 39 -26.56 -6.35 27.14
C PRO A 39 -26.26 -5.22 26.16
N SER A 40 -27.25 -4.85 25.35
CA SER A 40 -27.13 -3.74 24.41
C SER A 40 -26.97 -2.41 25.17
N PRO A 41 -26.00 -1.56 24.81
CA PRO A 41 -26.10 -0.15 25.17
C PRO A 41 -27.10 0.48 24.21
N LEU A 42 -28.16 1.05 24.76
CA LEU A 42 -29.03 2.01 24.07
C LEU A 42 -28.14 3.10 23.45
N ALA A 43 -27.91 3.02 22.14
CA ALA A 43 -27.19 4.02 21.38
C ALA A 43 -28.01 5.32 21.37
N ARG A 44 -27.73 6.22 22.30
CA ARG A 44 -28.07 7.64 22.14
C ARG A 44 -27.23 8.18 20.99
N PRO A 45 -27.81 8.89 20.01
CA PRO A 45 -27.02 9.49 18.94
C PRO A 45 -26.08 10.53 19.56
N LEU A 46 -24.77 10.35 19.32
CA LEU A 46 -23.72 11.27 19.73
C LEU A 46 -24.02 12.67 19.17
N ARG A 47 -24.50 13.56 20.03
CA ARG A 47 -24.63 15.01 19.76
C ARG A 47 -23.26 15.71 19.53
N SER A 48 -22.14 14.97 19.48
CA SER A 48 -20.77 15.50 19.47
C SER A 48 -20.16 15.75 18.08
N SER A 49 -20.70 15.17 17.00
CA SER A 49 -20.02 15.13 15.69
C SER A 49 -19.78 16.50 15.03
N ARG A 50 -20.65 17.48 15.25
CA ARG A 50 -20.51 18.84 14.68
C ARG A 50 -19.39 19.67 15.33
N CYS A 51 -19.16 19.49 16.63
CA CYS A 51 -18.12 20.24 17.36
C CYS A 51 -16.72 19.72 17.00
N THR A 52 -16.57 18.40 16.85
CA THR A 52 -15.31 17.76 16.46
C THR A 52 -14.90 18.14 15.04
N LEU A 53 -15.83 18.12 14.06
CA LEU A 53 -15.52 18.54 12.69
C LEU A 53 -15.10 20.01 12.62
N ARG A 54 -15.80 20.93 13.31
CA ARG A 54 -15.42 22.36 13.27
C ARG A 54 -14.02 22.59 13.80
N ARG A 55 -13.63 21.89 14.88
CA ARG A 55 -12.27 21.95 15.42
C ARG A 55 -11.25 21.32 14.47
N ALA A 56 -11.56 20.16 13.91
CA ALA A 56 -10.69 19.49 12.94
C ALA A 56 -10.48 20.34 11.68
N LEU A 57 -11.55 20.91 11.12
CA LEU A 57 -11.47 21.83 9.99
C LEU A 57 -10.69 23.09 10.31
N ALA A 58 -10.92 23.70 11.48
CA ALA A 58 -10.15 24.88 11.91
C ALA A 58 -8.66 24.56 12.01
N SER A 59 -8.31 23.43 12.63
CA SER A 59 -6.92 22.96 12.72
C SER A 59 -6.33 22.64 11.33
N ALA A 60 -7.11 22.02 10.44
CA ALA A 60 -6.67 21.73 9.09
C ALA A 60 -6.45 23.01 8.26
N ARG A 61 -7.33 24.01 8.40
CA ARG A 61 -7.20 25.33 7.75
C ARG A 61 -6.01 26.11 8.27
N GLU A 62 -5.75 26.07 9.56
CA GLU A 62 -4.54 26.64 10.15
C GLU A 62 -3.29 25.95 9.58
N LYS A 63 -3.32 24.62 9.47
CA LYS A 63 -2.20 23.81 9.00
C LYS A 63 -1.89 23.97 7.51
N TYR A 64 -2.91 23.93 6.66
CA TYR A 64 -2.74 23.90 5.20
C TYR A 64 -3.11 25.22 4.51
N GLY A 65 -3.59 26.23 5.23
CA GLY A 65 -4.14 27.46 4.67
C GLY A 65 -5.60 27.34 4.24
N GLU A 66 -6.32 28.47 4.24
CA GLU A 66 -7.72 28.51 3.83
C GLU A 66 -7.90 28.24 2.32
N ASP A 67 -6.92 28.62 1.50
CA ASP A 67 -6.96 28.52 0.05
C ASP A 67 -7.16 27.09 -0.47
N VAL A 68 -6.60 26.07 0.20
CA VAL A 68 -6.79 24.66 -0.21
C VAL A 68 -8.23 24.17 0.07
N PHE A 69 -8.94 24.80 1.01
CA PHE A 69 -10.33 24.44 1.37
C PHE A 69 -11.37 25.27 0.63
N GLU A 70 -10.97 26.34 -0.04
CA GLU A 70 -11.85 27.12 -0.89
C GLU A 70 -12.30 26.29 -2.10
N PRO A 71 -13.57 26.38 -2.53
CA PRO A 71 -14.01 25.75 -3.75
C PRO A 71 -13.18 26.24 -4.94
N ALA A 72 -12.86 25.34 -5.87
CA ALA A 72 -12.38 25.76 -7.18
C ALA A 72 -13.46 26.64 -7.85
N SER A 73 -13.03 27.64 -8.60
CA SER A 73 -13.94 28.46 -9.40
C SER A 73 -14.42 27.64 -10.60
N GLY A 74 -15.68 27.19 -10.57
CA GLY A 74 -16.28 26.39 -11.65
C GLY A 74 -16.20 24.89 -11.42
N GLU A 75 -16.48 24.13 -12.47
CA GLU A 75 -16.41 22.67 -12.45
C GLU A 75 -14.95 22.22 -12.58
N PRO A 76 -14.45 21.34 -11.69
CA PRO A 76 -13.08 20.86 -11.78
C PRO A 76 -12.91 19.87 -12.95
N ASP A 77 -11.74 19.89 -13.59
CA ASP A 77 -11.35 18.91 -14.60
C ASP A 77 -11.27 17.50 -14.00
N VAL A 78 -10.84 17.40 -12.73
CA VAL A 78 -10.65 16.13 -12.02
C VAL A 78 -11.25 16.19 -10.63
N VAL A 79 -12.11 15.21 -10.33
CA VAL A 79 -12.57 14.92 -8.97
C VAL A 79 -11.89 13.65 -8.48
N VAL A 80 -11.18 13.74 -7.35
CA VAL A 80 -10.58 12.58 -6.67
C VAL A 80 -11.43 12.23 -5.45
N ILE A 81 -11.90 10.98 -5.39
CA ILE A 81 -12.70 10.46 -4.29
C ILE A 81 -11.78 9.75 -3.30
N GLY A 82 -11.62 10.35 -2.11
CA GLY A 82 -10.78 9.86 -1.01
C GLY A 82 -9.41 10.57 -0.95
N ALA A 83 -9.06 11.09 0.23
CA ALA A 83 -7.78 11.71 0.52
C ALA A 83 -6.78 10.72 1.16
N GLY A 84 -6.78 9.46 0.71
CA GLY A 84 -5.71 8.52 1.01
C GLY A 84 -4.43 8.87 0.24
N ILE A 85 -3.30 8.23 0.58
CA ILE A 85 -2.00 8.48 -0.07
C ILE A 85 -2.09 8.40 -1.60
N GLY A 86 -2.73 7.35 -2.14
CA GLY A 86 -2.90 7.20 -3.60
C GLY A 86 -3.74 8.31 -4.22
N GLY A 87 -4.86 8.70 -3.58
CA GLY A 87 -5.72 9.80 -4.05
C GLY A 87 -5.01 11.15 -4.00
N LEU A 88 -4.28 11.44 -2.92
CA LEU A 88 -3.49 12.65 -2.78
C LEU A 88 -2.33 12.73 -3.77
N CYS A 89 -1.64 11.61 -4.03
CA CYS A 89 -0.62 11.54 -5.08
C CYS A 89 -1.21 11.83 -6.46
N CYS A 90 -2.33 11.18 -6.80
CA CYS A 90 -3.05 11.40 -8.05
C CYS A 90 -3.45 12.87 -8.20
N ALA A 91 -4.06 13.44 -7.16
CA ALA A 91 -4.55 14.81 -7.17
C ALA A 91 -3.42 15.83 -7.29
N ALA A 92 -2.35 15.68 -6.51
CA ALA A 92 -1.21 16.59 -6.55
C ALA A 92 -0.47 16.53 -7.89
N LEU A 93 -0.28 15.33 -8.46
CA LEU A 93 0.30 15.18 -9.79
C LEU A 93 -0.59 15.80 -10.87
N ALA A 94 -1.89 15.52 -10.90
CA ALA A 94 -2.81 16.11 -11.86
C ALA A 94 -2.82 17.65 -11.77
N ALA A 95 -2.82 18.19 -10.54
CA ALA A 95 -2.72 19.62 -10.32
C ALA A 95 -1.39 20.19 -10.83
N SER A 96 -0.27 19.49 -10.64
CA SER A 96 1.05 19.90 -11.17
C SER A 96 1.11 19.96 -12.70
N TYR A 97 0.23 19.23 -13.38
CA TYR A 97 0.04 19.32 -14.83
C TYR A 97 -0.95 20.43 -15.25
N GLY A 98 -1.40 21.27 -14.31
CA GLY A 98 -2.28 22.41 -14.57
C GLY A 98 -3.77 22.08 -14.62
N MET A 99 -4.18 20.86 -14.27
CA MET A 99 -5.59 20.50 -14.17
C MET A 99 -6.22 21.11 -12.92
N SER A 100 -7.47 21.54 -13.01
CA SER A 100 -8.24 21.94 -11.83
C SER A 100 -8.74 20.69 -11.08
N VAL A 101 -8.23 20.48 -9.86
CA VAL A 101 -8.47 19.25 -9.08
C VAL A 101 -9.22 19.55 -7.78
N THR A 102 -10.24 18.74 -7.48
CA THR A 102 -10.89 18.72 -6.16
C THR A 102 -10.85 17.31 -5.57
N VAL A 103 -10.27 17.18 -4.37
CA VAL A 103 -10.27 15.96 -3.56
C VAL A 103 -11.45 16.00 -2.59
N LEU A 104 -12.24 14.94 -2.54
CA LEU A 104 -13.37 14.79 -1.64
C LEU A 104 -13.08 13.68 -0.63
N GLU A 105 -13.05 14.01 0.66
CA GLU A 105 -12.77 13.08 1.75
C GLU A 105 -13.93 13.03 2.72
N SER A 106 -14.41 11.81 3.04
CA SER A 106 -15.54 11.59 3.93
C SER A 106 -15.21 11.89 5.40
N HIS A 107 -13.96 11.70 5.81
CA HIS A 107 -13.44 11.97 7.14
C HIS A 107 -13.05 13.45 7.34
N ASP A 108 -12.73 13.80 8.58
CA ASP A 108 -12.25 15.11 8.99
C ASP A 108 -10.72 15.26 8.99
N VAL A 109 -10.01 14.23 8.52
CA VAL A 109 -8.55 14.20 8.42
C VAL A 109 -8.17 13.46 7.12
N PRO A 110 -7.21 13.97 6.33
CA PRO A 110 -6.67 13.25 5.18
C PRO A 110 -5.67 12.17 5.61
N GLY A 111 -5.46 11.15 4.77
CA GLY A 111 -4.44 10.11 4.96
C GLY A 111 -4.94 8.70 4.71
N GLY A 112 -6.26 8.46 4.74
CA GLY A 112 -6.84 7.14 4.51
C GLY A 112 -6.31 6.12 5.53
N ALA A 113 -5.76 4.99 5.09
CA ALA A 113 -5.14 4.02 6.01
C ALA A 113 -3.85 4.53 6.68
N ALA A 114 -3.22 5.58 6.13
CA ALA A 114 -1.98 6.17 6.62
C ALA A 114 -2.23 7.51 7.32
N HIS A 115 -3.23 7.54 8.22
CA HIS A 115 -3.49 8.69 9.09
C HIS A 115 -3.14 8.36 10.54
N ALA A 116 -2.99 9.40 11.35
CA ALA A 116 -2.80 9.27 12.79
C ALA A 116 -3.94 9.95 13.56
N TRP A 117 -4.15 9.53 14.79
CA TRP A 117 -5.10 10.15 15.70
C TRP A 117 -4.51 10.31 17.10
N VAL A 118 -5.04 11.27 17.84
CA VAL A 118 -4.60 11.57 19.21
C VAL A 118 -5.71 11.19 20.17
N ASN A 119 -5.40 10.38 21.18
CA ASN A 119 -6.37 10.01 22.20
C ASN A 119 -6.60 11.16 23.20
N LYS A 120 -7.56 11.00 24.09
CA LYS A 120 -7.89 12.00 25.13
C LYS A 120 -6.73 12.33 26.08
N ASP A 121 -5.76 11.44 26.21
CA ASP A 121 -4.62 11.53 27.12
C ASP A 121 -3.37 12.10 26.40
N GLY A 122 -3.50 12.50 25.13
CA GLY A 122 -2.44 13.13 24.33
C GLY A 122 -1.49 12.15 23.63
N TYR A 123 -1.75 10.85 23.65
CA TYR A 123 -0.94 9.87 22.92
C TYR A 123 -1.33 9.83 21.45
N HIS A 124 -0.32 9.80 20.59
CA HIS A 124 -0.46 9.69 19.14
C HIS A 124 -0.42 8.22 18.71
N PHE A 125 -1.37 7.82 17.86
CA PHE A 125 -1.48 6.47 17.33
C PHE A 125 -1.52 6.49 15.81
N GLU A 126 -0.71 5.61 15.21
CA GLU A 126 -0.75 5.30 13.79
C GLU A 126 -1.96 4.40 13.47
N SER A 127 -2.61 4.62 12.33
CA SER A 127 -3.78 3.82 11.94
C SER A 127 -3.46 2.61 11.07
N GLY A 128 -2.26 2.55 10.45
CA GLY A 128 -1.96 1.53 9.47
C GLY A 128 -0.47 1.24 9.28
N PRO A 129 0.25 2.03 8.47
CA PRO A 129 1.63 1.73 8.14
C PRO A 129 2.52 1.81 9.37
N SER A 130 3.38 0.81 9.52
CA SER A 130 4.29 0.66 10.66
C SER A 130 5.76 0.49 10.26
N LEU A 131 6.03 0.38 8.95
CA LEU A 131 7.37 0.28 8.39
C LEU A 131 7.44 1.13 7.12
N TYR A 132 8.46 1.97 7.01
CA TYR A 132 8.70 2.82 5.85
C TYR A 132 10.13 2.63 5.35
N SER A 133 10.31 2.74 4.04
CA SER A 133 11.61 2.60 3.38
C SER A 133 11.62 3.43 2.11
N GLY A 134 12.78 3.98 1.75
CA GLY A 134 12.96 4.74 0.51
C GLY A 134 12.13 6.03 0.46
N MET A 135 11.81 6.62 1.62
CA MET A 135 11.06 7.88 1.69
C MET A 135 11.96 9.11 1.50
N THR A 136 13.25 8.97 1.82
CA THR A 136 14.24 10.04 1.65
C THR A 136 15.15 9.77 0.45
N GLY A 137 15.42 10.80 -0.36
CA GLY A 137 16.45 10.77 -1.39
C GLY A 137 15.90 10.84 -2.81
N LYS A 138 16.60 11.60 -3.66
CA LYS A 138 16.15 11.92 -5.04
C LYS A 138 16.12 10.72 -6.00
N ASN A 139 16.83 9.64 -5.67
CA ASN A 139 16.92 8.43 -6.49
C ASN A 139 16.24 7.23 -5.85
N SER A 140 15.26 7.47 -4.97
CA SER A 140 14.52 6.39 -4.34
C SER A 140 13.79 5.55 -5.39
N THR A 141 13.85 4.22 -5.25
CA THR A 141 13.04 3.32 -6.07
C THR A 141 11.62 3.17 -5.51
N ASN A 142 11.36 3.64 -4.29
CA ASN A 142 10.04 3.63 -3.68
C ASN A 142 9.05 4.46 -4.54
N PRO A 143 7.86 3.91 -4.89
CA PRO A 143 6.87 4.61 -5.69
C PRO A 143 6.42 5.96 -5.10
N LEU A 144 6.18 6.02 -3.80
CA LEU A 144 5.79 7.25 -3.11
C LEU A 144 6.95 8.26 -3.07
N GLY A 145 8.17 7.78 -2.84
CA GLY A 145 9.39 8.60 -2.93
C GLY A 145 9.56 9.25 -4.31
N GLN A 146 9.25 8.52 -5.40
CA GLN A 146 9.26 9.08 -6.76
C GLN A 146 8.21 10.19 -6.95
N VAL A 147 7.02 10.05 -6.36
CA VAL A 147 5.99 11.10 -6.38
C VAL A 147 6.46 12.33 -5.62
N PHE A 148 7.07 12.15 -4.44
CA PHE A 148 7.62 13.28 -3.68
C PHE A 148 8.72 14.00 -4.45
N ALA A 149 9.62 13.26 -5.10
CA ALA A 149 10.66 13.86 -5.95
C ALA A 149 10.04 14.63 -7.14
N ALA A 150 9.01 14.09 -7.79
CA ALA A 150 8.35 14.74 -8.91
C ALA A 150 7.62 16.04 -8.53
N LEU A 151 7.08 16.10 -7.31
CA LEU A 151 6.37 17.27 -6.78
C LEU A 151 7.27 18.24 -6.00
N ASP A 152 8.55 17.89 -5.84
CA ASP A 152 9.52 18.60 -5.00
C ASP A 152 8.99 18.78 -3.57
N ILE A 153 8.56 17.65 -2.98
CA ILE A 153 8.10 17.53 -1.61
C ILE A 153 9.27 17.10 -0.74
N ASP A 154 9.50 17.83 0.34
CA ASP A 154 10.45 17.45 1.39
C ASP A 154 9.72 16.81 2.57
N LEU A 155 10.12 15.58 2.92
CA LEU A 155 9.59 14.86 4.07
C LEU A 155 10.76 14.41 4.97
N PRO A 156 11.03 15.14 6.07
CA PRO A 156 12.06 14.74 7.01
C PRO A 156 11.71 13.38 7.63
N CYS A 157 12.69 12.49 7.69
CA CYS A 157 12.54 11.17 8.30
C CYS A 157 13.68 10.92 9.30
N HIS A 158 13.36 10.24 10.41
CA HIS A 158 14.35 9.55 11.21
C HIS A 158 14.81 8.28 10.50
N LYS A 159 16.08 7.94 10.70
CA LYS A 159 16.71 6.75 10.15
C LYS A 159 16.97 5.72 11.25
N TYR A 160 16.69 4.46 10.94
CA TYR A 160 17.00 3.33 11.81
C TYR A 160 17.28 2.09 10.96
N LYS A 161 17.97 1.11 11.55
CA LYS A 161 18.35 -0.12 10.86
C LYS A 161 17.78 -1.37 11.48
N ASN A 162 17.38 -1.29 12.75
CA ASN A 162 17.21 -2.45 13.58
C ASN A 162 15.81 -2.55 14.16
N TRP A 163 15.32 -3.77 14.32
CA TRP A 163 14.15 -4.08 15.14
C TRP A 163 14.38 -5.36 15.94
N MET A 164 13.73 -5.47 17.09
CA MET A 164 13.85 -6.64 17.96
C MET A 164 12.85 -7.71 17.54
N CYS A 165 13.31 -8.96 17.42
CA CYS A 165 12.48 -10.13 17.20
C CYS A 165 12.40 -10.97 18.48
N HIS A 166 11.19 -11.38 18.84
CA HIS A 166 10.93 -12.32 19.94
C HIS A 166 10.20 -13.53 19.35
N LEU A 167 10.93 -14.61 19.10
CA LEU A 167 10.42 -15.85 18.52
C LEU A 167 10.48 -16.99 19.55
N PRO A 168 9.75 -18.11 19.35
CA PRO A 168 9.84 -19.29 20.21
C PRO A 168 11.26 -19.84 20.38
N GLU A 169 12.09 -19.72 19.33
CA GLU A 169 13.49 -20.16 19.32
C GLU A 169 14.41 -19.23 20.12
N GLY A 170 14.00 -17.97 20.33
CA GLY A 170 14.76 -16.98 21.09
C GLY A 170 14.53 -15.55 20.60
N SER A 171 15.30 -14.63 21.17
CA SER A 171 15.25 -13.21 20.82
C SER A 171 16.53 -12.77 20.16
N PHE A 172 16.42 -11.97 19.11
CA PHE A 172 17.57 -11.37 18.44
C PHE A 172 17.21 -10.00 17.89
N LEU A 173 18.19 -9.10 17.90
CA LEU A 173 18.10 -7.87 17.14
C LEU A 173 18.34 -8.23 15.67
N THR A 174 17.42 -7.87 14.78
CA THR A 174 17.63 -8.00 13.34
C THR A 174 17.94 -6.63 12.75
N GLU A 175 18.78 -6.63 11.71
CA GLU A 175 19.22 -5.43 10.99
C GLU A 175 18.80 -5.54 9.51
N VAL A 176 18.37 -4.44 8.90
CA VAL A 176 18.28 -4.37 7.43
C VAL A 176 19.68 -4.53 6.83
N GLY A 177 19.85 -5.50 5.94
CA GLY A 177 21.11 -5.76 5.28
C GLY A 177 21.47 -7.24 5.26
N ALA A 178 22.32 -7.61 4.31
CA ALA A 178 22.61 -9.01 4.00
C ALA A 178 23.37 -9.77 5.09
N LYS A 179 24.20 -9.07 5.86
CA LYS A 179 25.27 -9.71 6.63
C LYS A 179 24.79 -10.21 8.00
N GLN A 180 24.07 -9.37 8.74
CA GLN A 180 23.74 -9.63 10.14
C GLN A 180 22.81 -10.84 10.29
N PHE A 181 21.82 -11.00 9.40
CA PHE A 181 20.89 -12.14 9.49
C PHE A 181 21.59 -13.49 9.28
N MET A 182 22.68 -13.56 8.50
CA MET A 182 23.47 -14.80 8.41
C MET A 182 24.14 -15.17 9.73
N ASP A 183 24.48 -14.20 10.57
CA ASP A 183 25.06 -14.46 11.90
C ASP A 183 23.98 -15.02 12.85
N VAL A 184 22.75 -14.50 12.76
CA VAL A 184 21.57 -15.06 13.46
C VAL A 184 21.31 -16.49 13.01
N LEU A 185 21.28 -16.76 11.71
CA LEU A 185 21.08 -18.12 11.19
C LEU A 185 22.18 -19.08 11.66
N ARG A 186 23.44 -18.62 11.71
CA ARG A 186 24.55 -19.44 12.20
C ARG A 186 24.35 -19.83 13.66
N GLU A 187 23.93 -18.89 14.50
CA GLU A 187 23.70 -19.12 15.93
C GLU A 187 22.50 -20.05 16.16
N PHE A 188 21.38 -19.81 15.49
CA PHE A 188 20.12 -20.51 15.75
C PHE A 188 19.98 -21.84 14.99
N ARG A 189 20.58 -21.97 13.80
CA ARG A 189 20.32 -23.07 12.85
C ARG A 189 21.60 -23.70 12.27
N GLY A 190 22.76 -23.07 12.44
CA GLY A 190 24.06 -23.56 11.96
C GLY A 190 24.36 -23.25 10.49
N GLU A 191 25.54 -23.69 10.03
CA GLU A 191 26.09 -23.34 8.70
C GLU A 191 25.28 -23.85 7.50
N ALA A 192 24.48 -24.91 7.68
CA ALA A 192 23.61 -25.40 6.62
C ALA A 192 22.54 -24.37 6.25
N ALA A 193 21.88 -23.76 7.24
CA ALA A 193 20.90 -22.70 7.04
C ALA A 193 21.54 -21.44 6.44
N VAL A 194 22.75 -21.08 6.87
CA VAL A 194 23.52 -19.98 6.27
C VAL A 194 23.76 -20.22 4.78
N SER A 195 24.06 -21.47 4.40
CA SER A 195 24.29 -21.84 2.99
C SER A 195 23.01 -21.75 2.16
N GLU A 196 21.86 -22.19 2.69
CA GLU A 196 20.55 -22.01 2.03
C GLU A 196 20.18 -20.54 1.88
N TRP A 197 20.44 -19.71 2.90
CA TRP A 197 20.19 -18.27 2.84
C TRP A 197 21.05 -17.58 1.77
N ARG A 198 22.34 -17.94 1.67
CA ARG A 198 23.21 -17.44 0.59
C ARG A 198 22.69 -17.87 -0.78
N ALA A 199 22.21 -19.10 -0.92
CA ALA A 199 21.61 -19.58 -2.17
C ALA A 199 20.34 -18.77 -2.52
N LEU A 200 19.51 -18.44 -1.52
CA LEU A 200 18.37 -17.54 -1.71
C LEU A 200 18.80 -16.14 -2.16
N GLN A 201 19.79 -15.53 -1.50
CA GLN A 201 20.29 -14.21 -1.90
C GLN A 201 20.81 -14.21 -3.34
N GLN A 202 21.59 -15.21 -3.73
CA GLN A 202 22.10 -15.37 -5.10
C GLN A 202 20.97 -15.57 -6.11
N PHE A 203 19.95 -16.36 -5.74
CA PHE A 203 18.78 -16.58 -6.59
C PHE A 203 17.94 -15.30 -6.77
N MET A 204 17.77 -14.53 -5.69
CA MET A 204 16.97 -13.31 -5.68
C MET A 204 17.70 -12.11 -6.30
N GLU A 205 19.03 -12.05 -6.29
CA GLU A 205 19.79 -10.90 -6.81
C GLU A 205 19.40 -10.45 -8.24
N PRO A 206 19.36 -11.34 -9.26
CA PRO A 206 18.95 -10.93 -10.60
C PRO A 206 17.47 -10.52 -10.68
N LEU A 207 16.61 -11.13 -9.85
CA LEU A 207 15.19 -10.81 -9.77
C LEU A 207 14.94 -9.46 -9.11
N ALA A 208 15.70 -9.15 -8.06
CA ALA A 208 15.71 -7.87 -7.37
C ALA A 208 16.13 -6.74 -8.34
N LYS A 209 17.22 -6.94 -9.09
CA LYS A 209 17.65 -6.01 -10.15
C LYS A 209 16.57 -5.84 -11.23
N ALA A 210 15.93 -6.93 -11.66
CA ALA A 210 14.84 -6.88 -12.62
C ALA A 210 13.63 -6.08 -12.12
N SER A 211 13.28 -6.22 -10.84
CA SER A 211 12.10 -5.59 -10.23
C SER A 211 12.16 -4.05 -10.24
N VAL A 212 13.38 -3.47 -10.23
CA VAL A 212 13.61 -2.03 -10.26
C VAL A 212 14.12 -1.51 -11.60
N ALA A 213 14.33 -2.40 -12.58
CA ALA A 213 14.88 -2.02 -13.88
C ALA A 213 13.95 -1.09 -14.67
N LEU A 214 12.64 -1.21 -14.44
CA LEU A 214 11.62 -0.33 -15.01
C LEU A 214 10.94 0.45 -13.87
N PRO A 215 11.25 1.74 -13.69
CA PRO A 215 10.60 2.55 -12.68
C PRO A 215 9.07 2.54 -12.86
N PRO A 216 8.28 2.42 -11.79
CA PRO A 216 6.82 2.49 -11.87
C PRO A 216 6.33 3.75 -12.61
N ALA A 217 6.96 4.90 -12.37
CA ALA A 217 6.64 6.16 -13.04
C ALA A 217 6.91 6.17 -14.57
N SER A 218 7.63 5.16 -15.10
CA SER A 218 7.88 5.04 -16.54
C SER A 218 6.73 4.37 -17.30
N PHE A 219 5.84 3.65 -16.60
CA PHE A 219 4.71 2.96 -17.22
C PHE A 219 3.57 3.91 -17.53
N ARG A 220 2.94 3.71 -18.70
CA ARG A 220 1.82 4.49 -19.20
C ARG A 220 0.84 3.56 -19.92
N SER A 221 -0.44 3.94 -19.95
CA SER A 221 -1.48 3.20 -20.67
C SER A 221 -1.57 3.55 -22.15
N ASP A 222 -0.83 4.55 -22.62
CA ASP A 222 -0.84 5.04 -24.00
C ASP A 222 0.49 4.72 -24.74
N PRO A 223 0.55 4.88 -26.07
CA PRO A 223 1.76 4.59 -26.87
C PRO A 223 3.02 5.36 -26.45
N GLY A 224 2.87 6.45 -25.71
CA GLY A 224 3.98 7.17 -25.08
C GLY A 224 4.81 6.34 -24.11
N VAL A 225 4.32 5.16 -23.68
CA VAL A 225 5.09 4.17 -22.91
C VAL A 225 6.39 3.78 -23.61
N VAL A 226 6.44 3.76 -24.95
CA VAL A 226 7.67 3.46 -25.69
C VAL A 226 8.73 4.54 -25.44
N LEU A 227 8.32 5.80 -25.33
CA LEU A 227 9.22 6.93 -25.07
C LEU A 227 9.67 6.99 -23.60
N THR A 228 8.82 6.59 -22.66
CA THR A 228 9.13 6.64 -21.22
C THR A 228 9.83 5.38 -20.74
N ALA A 229 9.27 4.20 -20.99
CA ALA A 229 9.85 2.91 -20.57
C ALA A 229 10.96 2.43 -21.52
N GLY A 230 10.90 2.75 -22.81
CA GLY A 230 11.91 2.31 -23.79
C GLY A 230 13.33 2.81 -23.50
N LYS A 231 13.48 3.94 -22.79
CA LYS A 231 14.77 4.46 -22.31
C LYS A 231 15.46 3.53 -21.31
N TYR A 232 14.68 2.73 -20.58
CA TYR A 232 15.15 1.80 -19.57
C TYR A 232 15.30 0.38 -20.13
N LEU A 233 14.80 0.11 -21.34
CA LEU A 233 14.84 -1.19 -22.00
C LEU A 233 16.27 -1.76 -22.10
N PRO A 234 17.31 -1.00 -22.49
CA PRO A 234 18.68 -1.52 -22.53
C PRO A 234 19.17 -2.06 -21.18
N ASN A 235 18.81 -1.41 -20.08
CA ASN A 235 19.15 -1.85 -18.73
C ASN A 235 18.27 -3.02 -18.26
N ALA A 236 17.02 -3.07 -18.72
CA ALA A 236 16.08 -4.16 -18.42
C ALA A 236 16.38 -5.45 -19.19
N LEU A 237 16.93 -5.37 -20.42
CA LEU A 237 17.27 -6.54 -21.25
C LEU A 237 18.27 -7.49 -20.54
N GLY A 238 19.22 -6.94 -19.78
CA GLY A 238 20.16 -7.72 -18.97
C GLY A 238 19.52 -8.43 -17.76
N SER A 239 18.27 -8.10 -17.45
CA SER A 239 17.51 -8.64 -16.32
C SER A 239 16.41 -9.63 -16.74
N LEU A 240 16.26 -9.87 -18.05
CA LEU A 240 15.32 -10.85 -18.61
C LEU A 240 15.86 -12.27 -18.45
N SER A 241 15.64 -12.87 -17.28
CA SER A 241 15.82 -14.31 -17.07
C SER A 241 14.48 -15.05 -17.18
N PRO A 242 14.46 -16.35 -17.50
CA PRO A 242 13.23 -17.15 -17.42
C PRO A 242 12.57 -17.09 -16.03
N ALA A 243 13.38 -16.92 -14.97
CA ALA A 243 12.90 -16.74 -13.60
C ALA A 243 12.14 -15.41 -13.41
N ALA A 244 12.42 -14.37 -14.20
CA ALA A 244 11.69 -13.10 -14.15
C ALA A 244 10.22 -13.26 -14.56
N LEU A 245 9.86 -14.28 -15.36
CA LEU A 245 8.46 -14.62 -15.64
C LEU A 245 7.69 -15.05 -14.39
N GLY A 246 8.39 -15.57 -13.38
CA GLY A 246 7.81 -15.96 -12.11
C GLY A 246 7.53 -14.79 -11.15
N LEU A 247 7.98 -13.56 -11.47
CA LEU A 247 7.77 -12.38 -10.62
C LEU A 247 6.30 -12.01 -10.44
N THR A 248 5.44 -12.34 -11.42
CA THR A 248 3.99 -12.09 -11.33
C THR A 248 3.25 -13.19 -10.56
N GLY A 249 3.93 -14.27 -10.21
CA GLY A 249 3.38 -15.40 -9.46
C GLY A 249 3.62 -15.30 -7.95
N SER A 250 3.31 -16.40 -7.27
CA SER A 250 3.53 -16.55 -5.83
C SER A 250 5.02 -16.57 -5.48
N PHE A 251 5.41 -15.87 -4.42
CA PHE A 251 6.79 -15.92 -3.92
C PHE A 251 7.20 -17.32 -3.48
N ARG A 252 6.33 -18.06 -2.80
CA ARG A 252 6.61 -19.43 -2.34
C ARG A 252 6.88 -20.41 -3.48
N ASP A 253 6.11 -20.31 -4.56
CA ASP A 253 6.35 -21.14 -5.74
C ASP A 253 7.67 -20.76 -6.44
N LEU A 254 8.01 -19.47 -6.46
CA LEU A 254 9.23 -18.98 -7.08
C LEU A 254 10.49 -19.48 -6.37
N VAL A 255 10.50 -19.49 -5.03
CA VAL A 255 11.68 -19.93 -4.23
C VAL A 255 11.61 -21.40 -3.83
N LYS A 256 10.66 -22.16 -4.37
CA LYS A 256 10.45 -23.56 -4.02
C LYS A 256 11.71 -24.40 -4.26
N GLY A 257 12.21 -25.02 -3.20
CA GLY A 257 13.41 -25.88 -3.25
C GLY A 257 14.73 -25.13 -3.15
N VAL A 258 14.73 -23.79 -3.11
CA VAL A 258 15.90 -22.96 -2.81
C VAL A 258 16.20 -22.98 -1.31
N VAL A 259 15.14 -22.89 -0.51
CA VAL A 259 15.17 -22.94 0.96
C VAL A 259 14.31 -24.11 1.44
N LYS A 260 14.81 -24.84 2.44
CA LYS A 260 14.15 -25.97 3.10
C LYS A 260 14.15 -25.83 4.62
N ASP A 261 15.11 -25.10 5.18
CA ASP A 261 15.18 -24.84 6.61
C ASP A 261 13.90 -24.15 7.11
N GLU A 262 13.22 -24.78 8.05
CA GLU A 262 11.91 -24.35 8.54
C GLU A 262 11.93 -22.94 9.16
N PHE A 263 13.03 -22.56 9.83
CA PHE A 263 13.13 -21.21 10.40
C PHE A 263 13.22 -20.16 9.30
N ILE A 264 13.98 -20.43 8.23
CA ILE A 264 14.06 -19.52 7.09
C ILE A 264 12.69 -19.44 6.37
N VAL A 265 12.00 -20.56 6.18
CA VAL A 265 10.66 -20.55 5.57
C VAL A 265 9.68 -19.71 6.39
N ASN A 266 9.62 -19.92 7.71
CA ASN A 266 8.76 -19.15 8.62
C ASN A 266 9.15 -17.67 8.66
N TRP A 267 10.45 -17.36 8.60
CA TRP A 267 10.95 -15.99 8.51
C TRP A 267 10.49 -15.30 7.23
N LEU A 268 10.56 -15.98 6.09
CA LEU A 268 10.07 -15.45 4.82
C LEU A 268 8.55 -15.25 4.82
N ASP A 269 7.78 -16.15 5.42
CA ASP A 269 6.34 -15.98 5.61
C ASP A 269 6.02 -14.77 6.49
N LEU A 270 6.78 -14.56 7.57
CA LEU A 270 6.66 -13.36 8.42
C LEU A 270 6.95 -12.09 7.61
N LEU A 271 8.04 -12.05 6.85
CA LEU A 271 8.39 -10.90 6.01
C LEU A 271 7.32 -10.61 4.95
N CYS A 272 6.77 -11.66 4.32
CA CYS A 272 5.65 -11.54 3.40
C CYS A 272 4.40 -10.97 4.08
N PHE A 273 4.09 -11.43 5.30
CA PHE A 273 2.95 -10.94 6.06
C PHE A 273 3.10 -9.47 6.43
N LEU A 274 4.30 -9.05 6.85
CA LEU A 274 4.59 -7.65 7.14
C LEU A 274 4.52 -6.74 5.90
N LEU A 275 4.79 -7.29 4.72
CA LEU A 275 4.78 -6.56 3.45
C LEU A 275 3.38 -6.44 2.84
N SER A 276 2.63 -7.54 2.75
CA SER A 276 1.39 -7.64 1.98
C SER A 276 0.16 -8.06 2.80
N GLY A 277 0.35 -8.45 4.07
CA GLY A 277 -0.68 -9.07 4.90
C GLY A 277 -0.97 -10.53 4.54
N GLN A 278 -0.16 -11.16 3.69
CA GLN A 278 -0.28 -12.57 3.27
C GLN A 278 0.99 -13.35 3.56
N ASP A 279 0.90 -14.69 3.63
CA ASP A 279 2.10 -15.54 3.63
C ASP A 279 2.83 -15.50 2.27
N ALA A 280 3.96 -16.22 2.15
CA ALA A 280 4.71 -16.28 0.90
C ALA A 280 3.92 -16.90 -0.28
N GLY A 281 2.89 -17.70 0.01
CA GLY A 281 1.97 -18.24 -0.98
C GLY A 281 1.07 -17.17 -1.60
N GLY A 282 0.53 -16.29 -0.76
CA GLY A 282 -0.35 -15.20 -1.19
C GLY A 282 0.36 -13.94 -1.67
N THR A 283 1.66 -13.79 -1.40
CA THR A 283 2.43 -12.61 -1.77
C THR A 283 3.00 -12.71 -3.19
N ILE A 284 2.88 -11.64 -3.96
CA ILE A 284 3.43 -11.55 -5.31
C ILE A 284 4.96 -11.46 -5.22
N ALA A 285 5.65 -12.32 -5.97
CA ALA A 285 7.11 -12.39 -5.94
C ALA A 285 7.82 -11.08 -6.30
N ALA A 286 7.23 -10.27 -7.19
CA ALA A 286 7.73 -8.94 -7.53
C ALA A 286 7.86 -8.01 -6.31
N GLU A 287 6.91 -8.06 -5.37
CA GLU A 287 6.94 -7.23 -4.16
C GLU A 287 8.11 -7.64 -3.26
N VAL A 288 8.33 -8.94 -3.11
CA VAL A 288 9.44 -9.47 -2.31
C VAL A 288 10.78 -9.20 -3.00
N ALA A 289 10.86 -9.36 -4.33
CA ALA A 289 12.07 -9.03 -5.09
C ALA A 289 12.45 -7.54 -4.94
N PHE A 290 11.45 -6.65 -4.96
CA PHE A 290 11.64 -5.23 -4.71
C PHE A 290 12.16 -4.97 -3.28
N MET A 291 11.57 -5.62 -2.27
CA MET A 291 12.05 -5.54 -0.88
C MET A 291 13.50 -6.06 -0.75
N PHE A 292 13.83 -7.17 -1.40
CA PHE A 292 15.21 -7.68 -1.44
C PHE A 292 16.16 -6.67 -2.10
N ASN A 293 15.73 -5.98 -3.16
CA ASN A 293 16.53 -4.94 -3.77
C ASN A 293 16.84 -3.81 -2.79
N GLU A 294 15.84 -3.32 -2.04
CA GLU A 294 15.98 -2.19 -1.14
C GLU A 294 16.72 -2.56 0.18
N TRP A 295 16.28 -3.60 0.86
CA TRP A 295 16.74 -3.95 2.21
C TRP A 295 18.09 -4.66 2.25
N TYR A 296 18.64 -5.04 1.10
CA TYR A 296 19.95 -5.68 1.02
C TYR A 296 20.99 -4.83 0.30
N GLN A 297 20.66 -3.57 -0.06
CA GLN A 297 21.68 -2.62 -0.51
C GLN A 297 22.71 -2.36 0.59
N PRO A 298 23.97 -2.05 0.22
CA PRO A 298 24.95 -1.51 1.16
C PRO A 298 24.41 -0.25 1.84
N ASN A 299 24.55 -0.18 3.17
CA ASN A 299 24.09 0.94 3.99
C ASN A 299 22.58 1.22 3.92
N CYS A 300 21.75 0.21 3.63
CA CYS A 300 20.30 0.37 3.71
C CYS A 300 19.86 0.79 5.11
N GLU A 301 18.81 1.59 5.14
CA GLU A 301 18.18 2.14 6.34
C GLU A 301 16.68 2.19 6.11
N LEU A 302 15.92 2.01 7.18
CA LEU A 302 14.50 2.25 7.21
C LEU A 302 14.22 3.72 7.56
N ASP A 303 13.06 4.17 7.12
CA ASP A 303 12.55 5.51 7.32
C ASP A 303 11.48 5.53 8.39
N PHE A 304 11.43 6.62 9.14
CA PHE A 304 10.27 6.98 9.95
C PHE A 304 9.98 8.47 9.76
N PRO A 305 8.89 8.84 9.05
CA PRO A 305 8.54 10.25 8.86
C PRO A 305 8.44 11.00 10.19
N VAL A 306 9.05 12.19 10.27
CA VAL A 306 8.91 13.04 11.44
C VAL A 306 7.45 13.51 11.50
N GLY A 307 6.73 13.06 12.54
CA GLY A 307 5.28 13.26 12.67
C GLY A 307 4.42 12.04 12.26
N GLY A 308 5.05 10.91 11.89
CA GLY A 308 4.35 9.65 11.64
C GLY A 308 3.67 9.57 10.28
N SER A 309 2.77 8.60 10.09
CA SER A 309 2.10 8.38 8.79
C SER A 309 1.34 9.61 8.30
N GLN A 310 0.74 10.36 9.23
CA GLN A 310 0.01 11.58 8.96
C GLN A 310 0.87 12.62 8.22
N ALA A 311 2.18 12.68 8.53
CA ALA A 311 3.10 13.63 7.91
C ALA A 311 3.20 13.43 6.39
N MET A 312 3.03 12.20 5.87
CA MET A 312 3.02 11.95 4.43
C MET A 312 1.79 12.58 3.76
N ALA A 313 0.60 12.41 4.35
CA ALA A 313 -0.61 13.02 3.84
C ALA A 313 -0.54 14.55 3.95
N ASP A 314 0.03 15.05 5.04
CA ASP A 314 0.23 16.48 5.25
C ASP A 314 1.14 17.11 4.21
N ALA A 315 2.26 16.44 3.89
CA ALA A 315 3.20 16.88 2.88
C ALA A 315 2.56 16.89 1.49
N LEU A 316 1.79 15.84 1.15
CA LEU A 316 1.04 15.80 -0.10
C LEU A 316 -0.02 16.90 -0.20
N VAL A 317 -0.72 17.24 0.89
CA VAL A 317 -1.71 18.33 0.89
C VAL A 317 -1.02 19.69 0.82
N GLY A 318 -0.06 19.95 1.70
CA GLY A 318 0.54 21.27 1.88
C GLY A 318 1.60 21.63 0.83
N GLN A 319 2.47 20.69 0.48
CA GLN A 319 3.58 20.91 -0.47
C GLN A 319 3.25 20.42 -1.89
N GLY A 320 2.33 19.46 -2.04
CA GLY A 320 1.87 18.97 -3.33
C GLY A 320 0.61 19.70 -3.81
N LEU A 321 -0.55 19.30 -3.31
CA LEU A 321 -1.86 19.72 -3.78
C LEU A 321 -2.04 21.24 -3.74
N ARG A 322 -1.78 21.87 -2.58
CA ARG A 322 -1.91 23.32 -2.39
C ARG A 322 -0.96 24.11 -3.30
N LYS A 323 0.30 23.68 -3.42
CA LYS A 323 1.34 24.33 -4.25
C LYS A 323 0.87 24.51 -5.69
N TYR A 324 0.09 23.56 -6.20
CA TYR A 324 -0.44 23.58 -7.57
C TYR A 324 -1.92 23.97 -7.64
N GLY A 325 -2.48 24.57 -6.59
CA GLY A 325 -3.84 25.13 -6.58
C GLY A 325 -4.97 24.11 -6.48
N GLY A 326 -4.67 22.83 -6.26
CA GLY A 326 -5.67 21.79 -6.02
C GLY A 326 -6.42 22.01 -4.70
N LYS A 327 -7.66 21.52 -4.63
CA LYS A 327 -8.56 21.75 -3.49
C LYS A 327 -8.85 20.46 -2.73
N LEU A 328 -9.10 20.57 -1.43
CA LEU A 328 -9.49 19.47 -0.55
C LEU A 328 -10.77 19.81 0.21
N LYS A 329 -11.76 18.93 0.15
CA LYS A 329 -12.98 19.01 0.96
C LYS A 329 -13.07 17.83 1.91
N LEU A 330 -12.95 18.12 3.21
CA LEU A 330 -13.15 17.16 4.29
C LEU A 330 -14.63 17.08 4.69
N GLY A 331 -15.05 15.94 5.26
CA GLY A 331 -16.45 15.68 5.58
C GLY A 331 -17.37 15.65 4.35
N ALA A 332 -16.82 15.37 3.17
CA ALA A 332 -17.51 15.30 1.89
C ALA A 332 -17.65 13.83 1.46
N HIS A 333 -18.78 13.22 1.84
CA HIS A 333 -19.05 11.83 1.51
C HIS A 333 -19.65 11.73 0.11
N VAL A 334 -18.92 11.12 -0.84
CA VAL A 334 -19.46 10.84 -2.17
C VAL A 334 -20.43 9.66 -2.07
N GLU A 335 -21.69 9.89 -2.43
CA GLU A 335 -22.75 8.87 -2.39
C GLU A 335 -22.90 8.14 -3.72
N GLU A 336 -22.60 8.82 -4.83
CA GLU A 336 -22.84 8.31 -6.18
C GLU A 336 -21.86 8.94 -7.17
N ILE A 337 -21.38 8.13 -8.12
CA ILE A 337 -20.71 8.61 -9.33
C ILE A 337 -21.78 8.74 -10.41
N LEU A 338 -21.96 9.94 -10.94
CA LEU A 338 -22.94 10.22 -11.98
C LEU A 338 -22.36 9.82 -13.33
N VAL A 339 -23.07 8.94 -14.05
CA VAL A 339 -22.63 8.39 -15.34
C VAL A 339 -23.67 8.70 -16.41
N GLU A 340 -23.25 9.32 -17.50
CA GLU A 340 -24.08 9.61 -18.66
C GLU A 340 -23.38 9.11 -19.92
N GLY A 341 -24.09 8.37 -20.77
CA GLY A 341 -23.51 7.81 -22.00
C GLY A 341 -22.35 6.83 -21.77
N GLY A 342 -22.24 6.25 -20.57
CA GLY A 342 -21.12 5.37 -20.19
C GLY A 342 -19.88 6.09 -19.68
N GLU A 343 -19.92 7.41 -19.55
CA GLU A 343 -18.83 8.24 -19.06
C GLU A 343 -19.16 8.91 -17.73
N ALA A 344 -18.18 9.03 -16.84
CA ALA A 344 -18.34 9.78 -15.61
C ALA A 344 -18.52 11.28 -15.91
N ARG A 345 -19.55 11.90 -15.31
CA ARG A 345 -19.87 13.33 -15.47
C ARG A 345 -19.84 14.12 -14.18
N GLY A 346 -19.80 13.44 -13.04
CA GLY A 346 -19.72 14.12 -11.75
C GLY A 346 -19.94 13.16 -10.60
N VAL A 347 -20.16 13.74 -9.42
CA VAL A 347 -20.41 12.99 -8.20
C VAL A 347 -21.52 13.67 -7.40
N ARG A 348 -22.37 12.87 -6.76
CA ARG A 348 -23.29 13.36 -5.72
C ARG A 348 -22.59 13.31 -4.38
N VAL A 349 -22.55 14.43 -3.68
CA VAL A 349 -21.79 14.58 -2.44
C VAL A 349 -22.71 14.97 -1.30
N ARG A 350 -22.70 14.17 -0.23
CA ARG A 350 -23.31 14.53 1.05
C ARG A 350 -22.25 15.10 1.98
N TYR A 351 -22.38 16.38 2.29
CA TYR A 351 -21.51 17.05 3.25
C TYR A 351 -21.94 16.79 4.69
N ARG A 352 -20.96 16.73 5.60
CA ARG A 352 -21.16 16.58 7.05
C ARG A 352 -21.92 17.80 7.56
N GLY A 353 -23.22 17.63 7.80
CA GLY A 353 -24.18 18.73 7.99
C GLY A 353 -25.53 18.45 7.33
N GLY A 354 -25.57 17.52 6.37
CA GLY A 354 -26.77 17.02 5.71
C GLY A 354 -27.09 17.69 4.37
N LYS A 355 -26.27 18.66 3.94
CA LYS A 355 -26.41 19.27 2.61
C LYS A 355 -25.88 18.29 1.56
N THR A 356 -26.67 18.04 0.52
CA THR A 356 -26.25 17.30 -0.67
C THR A 356 -26.05 18.26 -1.84
N GLN A 357 -25.04 18.02 -2.66
CA GLN A 357 -24.74 18.74 -3.89
C GLN A 357 -24.50 17.75 -5.01
#